data_AF-A0A4Q4YW94-F1
#
_entry.id   AF-A0A4Q4YW94-F1
#
_cell.length_a   1.000
_cell.length_b   1.000
_cell.length_c   1.000
_cell.angle_alpha   90.00
_cell.angle_beta   90.00
_cell.angle_gamma   90.00
#
_symmetry.space_group_name_H-M   'P 1'
#
loop_
_entity.id
_entity.type
_entity.pdbx_description
1 polymer ?
#
loop_
_entity_poly.entity_id
_entity_poly.type
_entity_poly.pdbx_seq_one_letter_code
_entity_poly.pdbx_strand_id
1 'polypeptide(L)'
;MTCSGRPAYEWQHSFGPIFVYMADCRGPCDAWDGSGRRWFKIWETGYSRTGWPETMRPTGDEEEEEEEEDMPVNDSRAWRQWELIRGGFDVAIPRGLAPGNYLIRHEAWNLEASWQSFPACAQLEVSGGGDKVPGDEYLVEFPGAYKEDDPGVWLGGRIWQVDYGYKWRNYTMPGPKVWVPEED
;
A
#
# COMPACT_ATOMS: atom_id res chain seq x y z
N MET A 1 -1.78 5.00 15.13
CA MET A 1 -2.14 6.43 15.13
C MET A 1 -3.43 6.51 14.36
N THR A 2 -4.55 6.80 15.02
CA THR A 2 -5.85 6.91 14.34
C THR A 2 -5.97 8.30 13.74
N CYS A 3 -5.94 8.42 12.42
CA CYS A 3 -6.23 9.68 11.71
C CYS A 3 -7.74 9.94 11.74
N SER A 4 -8.25 10.52 12.83
CA SER A 4 -9.69 10.71 13.06
C SER A 4 -10.30 11.98 12.41
N GLY A 5 -9.78 12.43 11.27
CA GLY A 5 -10.34 13.53 10.50
C GLY A 5 -11.07 13.01 9.27
N ARG A 6 -12.36 13.33 9.10
CA ARG A 6 -13.01 13.16 7.79
C ARG A 6 -12.30 14.08 6.80
N PRO A 7 -11.67 13.56 5.73
CA PRO A 7 -10.99 14.42 4.77
C PRO A 7 -12.01 15.34 4.10
N ALA A 8 -11.59 16.57 3.76
CA ALA A 8 -12.44 17.52 3.04
C ALA A 8 -12.85 17.00 1.64
N TYR A 9 -12.08 16.04 1.11
CA TYR A 9 -12.34 15.32 -0.13
C TYR A 9 -12.11 13.83 0.10
N GLU A 10 -13.11 13.03 -0.23
CA GLU A 10 -13.00 11.57 -0.15
C GLU A 10 -12.03 11.07 -1.24
N TRP A 11 -11.30 9.99 -0.94
CA TRP A 11 -10.57 9.26 -1.96
C TRP A 11 -11.54 8.82 -3.07
N GLN A 12 -11.16 8.93 -4.35
CA GLN A 12 -12.08 8.76 -5.48
C GLN A 12 -11.84 7.47 -6.27
N HIS A 13 -10.87 6.65 -5.86
CA HIS A 13 -10.48 5.45 -6.60
C HIS A 13 -10.76 4.18 -5.78
N SER A 14 -11.06 3.09 -6.47
CA SER A 14 -11.33 1.79 -5.84
C SER A 14 -10.46 0.67 -6.40
N PHE A 15 -9.46 1.00 -7.21
CA PHE A 15 -8.61 0.04 -7.91
C PHE A 15 -7.13 0.35 -7.70
N GLY A 16 -6.45 -0.56 -7.03
CA GLY A 16 -4.99 -0.55 -6.90
C GLY A 16 -4.48 -0.81 -5.49
N PRO A 17 -3.17 -1.09 -5.37
CA PRO A 17 -2.52 -1.36 -4.11
C PRO A 17 -2.34 -0.11 -3.25
N ILE A 18 -2.05 -0.34 -1.98
CA ILE A 18 -1.60 0.69 -1.04
C ILE A 18 -0.38 0.16 -0.30
N PHE A 19 0.60 1.03 -0.08
CA PHE A 19 1.87 0.72 0.54
C PHE A 19 2.17 1.69 1.68
N VAL A 20 2.89 1.20 2.68
CA VAL A 20 3.53 2.05 3.69
C VAL A 20 5.00 1.66 3.80
N TYR A 21 5.86 2.66 3.63
CA TYR A 21 7.30 2.55 3.75
C TYR A 21 7.80 3.40 4.91
N MET A 22 8.94 3.02 5.45
CA MET A 22 9.72 3.86 6.36
C MET A 22 11.16 3.97 5.87
N ALA A 23 11.86 5.00 6.31
CA ALA A 23 13.30 5.15 6.09
C ALA A 23 13.95 5.89 7.27
N ASP A 24 15.08 5.37 7.75
CA ASP A 24 15.87 6.02 8.79
C ASP A 24 16.57 7.27 8.21
N CYS A 25 16.29 8.42 8.82
CA CYS A 25 16.85 9.71 8.45
C CYS A 25 18.36 9.79 8.74
N ARG A 26 18.88 8.94 9.64
CA ARG A 26 20.28 8.94 10.15
C ARG A 26 20.69 10.29 10.71
N GLY A 27 19.75 10.94 11.39
CA GLY A 27 19.84 12.33 11.85
C GLY A 27 18.46 12.99 11.89
N PRO A 28 18.38 14.32 11.97
CA PRO A 28 17.13 15.06 11.80
C PRO A 28 16.53 14.81 10.41
N CYS A 29 15.23 14.50 10.34
CA CYS A 29 14.57 14.20 9.06
C CYS A 29 14.40 15.43 8.16
N ASP A 30 14.43 16.63 8.72
CA ASP A 30 14.39 17.89 7.95
C ASP A 30 15.72 18.22 7.26
N ALA A 31 16.79 17.47 7.55
CA ALA A 31 18.09 17.58 6.90
C ALA A 31 18.32 16.56 5.77
N TRP A 32 17.35 15.68 5.50
CA TRP A 32 17.44 14.67 4.45
C TRP A 32 16.27 14.80 3.46
N ASP A 33 16.57 14.64 2.17
CA ASP A 33 15.62 14.82 1.06
C ASP A 33 14.84 13.55 0.70
N GLY A 34 15.06 12.45 1.43
CA GLY A 34 14.45 11.16 1.14
C GLY A 34 15.16 10.34 0.06
N SER A 35 16.31 10.79 -0.46
CA SER A 35 17.02 10.11 -1.54
C SER A 35 17.86 8.91 -1.07
N GLY A 36 18.09 7.97 -2.00
CA GLY A 36 18.95 6.81 -1.84
C GLY A 36 18.26 5.58 -1.28
N ARG A 37 19.00 4.46 -1.30
CA ARG A 37 18.49 3.12 -0.97
C ARG A 37 18.34 2.91 0.53
N ARG A 38 17.29 3.49 1.11
CA ARG A 38 16.99 3.49 2.57
C ARG A 38 15.55 3.17 2.91
N TRP A 39 14.66 3.13 1.92
CA TRP A 39 13.25 2.87 2.14
C TRP A 39 13.01 1.38 2.28
N PHE A 40 12.27 0.98 3.30
CA PHE A 40 11.82 -0.39 3.51
C PHE A 40 10.30 -0.40 3.69
N LYS A 41 9.65 -1.42 3.15
CA LYS A 41 8.20 -1.56 3.21
C LYS A 41 7.83 -2.15 4.57
N ILE A 42 6.90 -1.53 5.30
CA ILE A 42 6.41 -2.03 6.59
C ILE A 42 5.01 -2.62 6.50
N TRP A 43 4.29 -2.29 5.43
CA TRP A 43 2.93 -2.77 5.20
C TRP A 43 2.53 -2.61 3.74
N GLU A 44 1.68 -3.51 3.27
CA GLU A 44 1.01 -3.37 1.98
C GLU A 44 -0.35 -4.06 1.95
N THR A 45 -1.19 -3.63 1.03
CA THR A 45 -2.41 -4.33 0.64
C THR A 45 -2.61 -4.21 -0.87
N GLY A 46 -3.28 -5.18 -1.44
CA GLY A 46 -3.58 -5.22 -2.87
C GLY A 46 -4.84 -6.04 -3.14
N TYR A 47 -4.77 -6.80 -4.23
CA TYR A 47 -5.85 -7.66 -4.70
C TYR A 47 -6.09 -8.85 -3.75
N SER A 48 -7.37 -9.09 -3.44
CA SER A 48 -7.87 -10.31 -2.81
C SER A 48 -8.77 -11.05 -3.79
N ARG A 49 -8.43 -12.30 -4.07
CA ARG A 49 -9.17 -13.17 -4.99
C ARG A 49 -10.60 -13.47 -4.55
N THR A 50 -10.83 -13.49 -3.24
CA THR A 50 -12.14 -13.71 -2.62
C THR A 50 -12.77 -12.40 -2.13
N GLY A 51 -12.23 -11.26 -2.53
CA GLY A 51 -12.63 -9.95 -2.02
C GLY A 51 -12.14 -9.64 -0.61
N TRP A 52 -12.34 -8.40 -0.19
CA TRP A 52 -12.18 -7.96 1.19
C TRP A 52 -13.52 -8.05 1.93
N PRO A 53 -13.54 -8.27 3.26
CA PRO A 53 -14.77 -8.47 4.02
C PRO A 53 -15.84 -7.41 3.75
N GLU A 54 -17.10 -7.83 3.63
CA GLU A 54 -18.23 -6.97 3.25
C GLU A 54 -18.45 -5.78 4.19
N THR A 55 -18.04 -5.89 5.46
CA THR A 55 -18.04 -4.78 6.42
C THR A 55 -17.20 -3.58 5.95
N MET A 56 -16.29 -3.78 5.00
CA MET A 56 -15.45 -2.76 4.38
C MET A 56 -16.05 -2.17 3.09
N ARG A 57 -17.14 -2.76 2.55
CA ARG A 57 -17.81 -2.34 1.31
C ARG A 57 -18.80 -1.18 1.56
N PRO A 58 -18.97 -0.22 0.62
CA PRO A 58 -20.09 0.72 0.67
C PRO A 58 -21.43 -0.02 0.71
N THR A 59 -22.35 0.42 1.58
CA THR A 59 -23.70 -0.12 1.66
C THR A 59 -24.49 0.37 0.44
N GLY A 60 -24.88 -0.54 -0.47
CA GLY A 60 -25.64 -0.17 -1.68
C GLY A 60 -25.73 -1.28 -2.74
N ASP A 61 -24.80 -2.22 -2.74
CA ASP A 61 -24.74 -3.29 -3.75
C ASP A 61 -25.19 -4.63 -3.15
N GLU A 62 -26.48 -4.76 -2.82
CA GLU A 62 -27.08 -6.07 -2.50
C GLU A 62 -27.18 -6.90 -3.79
N GLU A 63 -26.06 -7.48 -4.23
CA GLU A 63 -26.05 -8.50 -5.27
C GLU A 63 -26.05 -9.87 -4.60
N GLU A 64 -26.96 -10.73 -5.06
CA GLU A 64 -27.15 -12.10 -4.57
C GLU A 64 -25.83 -12.87 -4.57
N GLU A 65 -25.61 -13.68 -3.53
CA GLU A 65 -24.47 -14.59 -3.40
C GLU A 65 -24.54 -15.66 -4.53
N GLU A 66 -24.12 -15.29 -5.74
CA GLU A 66 -23.76 -16.26 -6.76
C GLU A 66 -22.46 -16.95 -6.35
N GLU A 67 -22.36 -18.25 -6.64
CA GLU A 67 -21.29 -19.17 -6.22
C GLU A 67 -19.89 -18.52 -6.32
N GLU A 68 -19.03 -18.77 -5.31
CA GLU A 68 -17.67 -18.21 -5.11
C GLU A 68 -16.75 -18.33 -6.34
N GLU A 69 -17.00 -17.55 -7.39
CA GLU A 69 -16.04 -17.34 -8.44
C GLU A 69 -15.01 -16.31 -7.97
N ASP A 70 -13.75 -16.61 -8.24
CA ASP A 70 -12.65 -15.68 -7.99
C ASP A 70 -13.00 -14.30 -8.57
N MET A 71 -12.85 -13.24 -7.78
CA MET A 71 -13.16 -11.88 -8.23
C MET A 71 -12.12 -11.44 -9.26
N PRO A 72 -12.50 -10.95 -10.45
CA PRO A 72 -11.56 -10.31 -11.36
C PRO A 72 -10.86 -9.12 -10.72
N VAL A 73 -9.68 -8.74 -11.23
CA VAL A 73 -9.02 -7.50 -10.80
C VAL A 73 -9.82 -6.25 -11.18
N ASN A 74 -10.81 -6.34 -12.07
CA ASN A 74 -11.77 -5.26 -12.35
C ASN A 74 -12.98 -5.23 -11.43
N ASP A 75 -13.08 -6.17 -10.48
CA ASP A 75 -14.03 -6.07 -9.38
C ASP A 75 -13.44 -5.20 -8.29
N SER A 76 -14.10 -4.07 -7.99
CA SER A 76 -13.63 -3.16 -6.96
C SER A 76 -13.63 -3.78 -5.56
N ARG A 77 -14.43 -4.82 -5.29
CA ARG A 77 -14.44 -5.55 -4.02
C ARG A 77 -13.16 -6.33 -3.79
N ALA A 78 -12.39 -6.61 -4.85
CA ALA A 78 -11.09 -7.25 -4.78
C ALA A 78 -10.00 -6.33 -4.21
N TRP A 79 -10.25 -5.02 -4.05
CA TRP A 79 -9.27 -4.04 -3.61
C TRP A 79 -9.66 -3.37 -2.30
N ARG A 80 -8.67 -3.15 -1.43
CA ARG A 80 -8.88 -2.55 -0.11
C ARG A 80 -9.01 -1.02 -0.12
N GLN A 81 -9.01 -0.38 -1.30
CA GLN A 81 -9.07 1.09 -1.41
C GLN A 81 -10.34 1.71 -0.85
N TRP A 82 -11.42 0.96 -0.72
CA TRP A 82 -12.64 1.41 -0.05
C TRP A 82 -12.41 1.89 1.38
N GLU A 83 -11.39 1.37 2.08
CA GLU A 83 -11.04 1.88 3.41
C GLU A 83 -10.54 3.33 3.35
N LEU A 84 -9.81 3.73 2.30
CA LEU A 84 -9.40 5.13 2.12
C LEU A 84 -10.60 6.06 1.90
N ILE A 85 -11.62 5.58 1.19
CA ILE A 85 -12.89 6.30 0.99
C ILE A 85 -13.60 6.51 2.34
N ARG A 86 -13.50 5.54 3.25
CA ARG A 86 -14.14 5.55 4.57
C ARG A 86 -13.33 6.21 5.69
N GLY A 87 -12.21 6.87 5.36
CA GLY A 87 -11.39 7.62 6.32
C GLY A 87 -10.04 7.00 6.65
N GLY A 88 -9.64 5.95 5.94
CA GLY A 88 -8.33 5.31 6.06
C GLY A 88 -8.31 4.08 6.96
N PHE A 89 -7.10 3.61 7.24
CA PHE A 89 -6.84 2.43 8.05
C PHE A 89 -5.58 2.62 8.90
N ASP A 90 -5.45 1.82 9.95
CA ASP A 90 -4.30 1.85 10.84
C ASP A 90 -3.18 0.94 10.32
N VAL A 91 -1.96 1.47 10.32
CA VAL A 91 -0.73 0.69 10.12
C VAL A 91 0.11 0.78 11.39
N ALA A 92 0.54 -0.37 11.89
CA ALA A 92 1.42 -0.46 13.04
C ALA A 92 2.87 -0.26 12.60
N ILE A 93 3.61 0.57 13.35
CA ILE A 93 5.07 0.59 13.25
C ILE A 93 5.60 -0.76 13.76
N PRO A 94 6.50 -1.44 13.03
CA PRO A 94 6.98 -2.76 13.44
C PRO A 94 7.56 -2.76 14.85
N ARG A 95 7.10 -3.70 15.68
CA ARG A 95 7.66 -3.89 17.03
C ARG A 95 9.10 -4.37 16.90
N GLY A 96 10.01 -3.84 17.70
CA GLY A 96 11.43 -4.20 17.63
C GLY A 96 12.24 -3.36 16.64
N LEU A 97 11.61 -2.48 15.84
CA LEU A 97 12.33 -1.47 15.07
C LEU A 97 13.17 -0.59 16.00
N ALA A 98 14.44 -0.38 15.65
CA ALA A 98 15.34 0.48 16.40
C ALA A 98 14.78 1.91 16.54
N PRO A 99 14.84 2.53 17.73
CA PRO A 99 14.48 3.93 17.93
C PRO A 99 15.27 4.88 17.02
N GLY A 100 14.65 5.98 16.62
CA GLY A 100 15.29 6.96 15.75
C GLY A 100 14.29 7.89 15.06
N ASN A 101 14.82 8.75 14.21
CA ASN A 101 14.03 9.64 13.38
C ASN A 101 13.79 8.98 12.02
N TYR A 102 12.54 8.83 11.64
CA TYR A 102 12.15 8.17 10.40
C TYR A 102 11.25 9.06 9.55
N LEU A 103 11.41 8.96 8.23
CA LEU A 103 10.32 9.30 7.32
C LEU A 103 9.38 8.11 7.22
N ILE A 104 8.08 8.37 7.25
CA ILE A 104 7.05 7.41 6.84
C ILE A 104 6.43 7.89 5.53
N ARG A 105 6.29 7.00 4.56
CA ARG A 105 5.72 7.28 3.24
C ARG A 105 4.52 6.37 3.01
N HIS A 106 3.34 6.96 2.98
CA HIS A 106 2.12 6.30 2.53
C HIS A 106 1.97 6.50 1.03
N GLU A 107 1.56 5.48 0.32
CA GLU A 107 1.35 5.57 -1.12
C GLU A 107 0.16 4.73 -1.53
N ALA A 108 -0.84 5.38 -2.14
CA ALA A 108 -1.93 4.70 -2.82
C ALA A 108 -1.71 4.80 -4.34
N TRP A 109 -2.10 3.76 -5.06
CA TRP A 109 -2.04 3.76 -6.53
C TRP A 109 -3.43 3.73 -7.13
N ASN A 110 -3.66 4.52 -8.17
CA ASN A 110 -4.80 4.26 -9.05
C ASN A 110 -4.30 3.40 -10.23
N LEU A 111 -5.02 2.32 -10.53
CA LEU A 111 -4.79 1.46 -11.71
C LEU A 111 -5.89 1.60 -12.78
N GLU A 112 -6.97 2.33 -12.49
CA GLU A 112 -8.17 2.40 -13.32
C GLU A 112 -7.91 3.04 -14.70
N ALA A 113 -7.30 4.24 -14.71
CA ALA A 113 -7.07 5.03 -15.93
C ALA A 113 -5.65 4.84 -16.49
N SER A 114 -4.66 4.81 -15.60
CA SER A 114 -3.25 4.54 -15.87
C SER A 114 -2.61 4.06 -14.57
N TRP A 115 -1.30 3.80 -14.54
CA TRP A 115 -0.58 3.78 -13.28
C TRP A 115 -0.43 5.22 -12.76
N GLN A 116 -1.02 5.53 -11.61
CA GLN A 116 -0.87 6.84 -10.94
C GLN A 116 -0.47 6.60 -9.49
N SER A 117 0.66 7.16 -9.08
CA SER A 117 1.20 7.04 -7.73
C SER A 117 0.88 8.31 -6.92
N PHE A 118 0.32 8.13 -5.72
CA PHE A 118 -0.03 9.22 -4.79
C PHE A 118 0.74 9.06 -3.47
N PRO A 119 2.03 9.46 -3.42
CA PRO A 119 2.83 9.38 -2.21
C PRO A 119 2.60 10.60 -1.30
N ALA A 120 2.58 10.35 0.01
CA ALA A 120 2.61 11.37 1.05
C ALA A 120 3.58 10.96 2.16
N CYS A 121 4.39 11.90 2.64
CA CYS A 121 5.42 11.66 3.63
C CYS A 121 5.14 12.42 4.94
N ALA A 122 5.53 11.83 6.06
CA ALA A 122 5.55 12.49 7.36
C ALA A 122 6.83 12.13 8.12
N GLN A 123 7.20 12.97 9.09
CA GLN A 123 8.32 12.73 9.99
C GLN A 123 7.82 12.08 11.28
N LEU A 124 8.49 11.03 11.73
CA LEU A 124 8.22 10.31 12.97
C LEU A 124 9.47 10.24 13.83
N GLU A 125 9.28 10.39 15.14
CA GLU A 125 10.27 9.97 16.14
C GLU A 125 9.79 8.63 16.70
N VAL A 126 10.50 7.55 16.35
CA VAL A 126 10.23 6.20 16.84
C VAL A 126 10.99 6.02 18.15
N SER A 127 10.26 5.64 19.20
CA SER A 127 10.82 5.29 20.52
C SER A 127 10.53 3.84 20.87
N GLY A 128 11.21 3.32 21.90
CA GLY A 128 11.06 1.92 22.35
C GLY A 128 12.40 1.29 22.72
N GLY A 129 12.38 -0.04 22.94
CA GLY A 129 13.57 -0.84 23.25
C GLY A 129 14.01 -1.78 22.11
N GLY A 130 13.50 -1.57 20.89
CA GLY A 130 13.89 -2.37 19.73
C GLY A 130 15.33 -2.07 19.29
N ASP A 131 15.94 -3.03 18.59
CA ASP A 131 17.30 -2.94 18.04
C ASP A 131 17.40 -3.49 16.61
N LYS A 132 16.28 -3.95 16.04
CA LYS A 132 16.24 -4.54 14.71
C LYS A 132 16.18 -3.44 13.65
N VAL A 133 16.92 -3.67 12.57
CA VAL A 133 16.92 -2.85 11.36
C VAL A 133 16.79 -3.74 10.13
N PRO A 134 16.13 -3.27 9.05
CA PRO A 134 16.03 -4.02 7.80
C PRO A 134 17.40 -4.24 7.15
N GLY A 135 17.62 -5.46 6.66
CA GLY A 135 18.76 -5.81 5.81
C GLY A 135 18.67 -5.16 4.42
N ASP A 136 19.80 -5.15 3.70
CA ASP A 136 19.93 -4.53 2.37
C ASP A 136 18.89 -5.06 1.35
N GLU A 137 18.41 -6.29 1.51
CA GLU A 137 17.41 -6.92 0.66
C GLU A 137 16.01 -6.29 0.76
N TYR A 138 15.73 -5.55 1.83
CA TYR A 138 14.48 -4.80 2.01
C TYR A 138 14.60 -3.34 1.56
N LEU A 139 15.82 -2.86 1.33
CA LEU A 139 16.08 -1.45 1.05
C LEU A 139 15.92 -1.13 -0.43
N VAL A 140 15.10 -0.12 -0.71
CA VAL A 140 14.87 0.45 -2.04
C VAL A 140 14.99 1.97 -2.01
N GLU A 141 14.95 2.59 -3.18
CA GLU A 141 14.96 4.04 -3.36
C GLU A 141 13.80 4.51 -4.22
N PHE A 142 13.40 5.77 -4.06
CA PHE A 142 12.37 6.41 -4.86
C PHE A 142 12.96 7.64 -5.56
N PRO A 143 12.98 7.70 -6.91
CA PRO A 143 12.54 6.66 -7.86
C PRO A 143 13.51 5.46 -7.93
N GLY A 144 13.00 4.26 -8.26
CA GLY A 144 13.82 3.05 -8.46
C GLY A 144 13.18 1.75 -7.93
N ALA A 145 12.31 1.83 -6.93
CA ALA A 145 11.64 0.68 -6.33
C ALA A 145 10.64 -0.02 -7.27
N TYR A 146 10.12 0.69 -8.27
CA TYR A 146 9.11 0.21 -9.20
C TYR A 146 9.61 0.37 -10.64
N LYS A 147 9.24 -0.56 -11.51
CA LYS A 147 9.61 -0.57 -12.93
C LYS A 147 8.36 -0.66 -13.81
N GLU A 148 8.44 -0.07 -15.00
CA GLU A 148 7.32 -0.08 -15.95
C GLU A 148 6.91 -1.50 -16.38
N ASP A 149 7.83 -2.46 -16.33
CA ASP A 149 7.61 -3.86 -16.66
C ASP A 149 7.24 -4.73 -15.45
N ASP A 150 7.12 -4.16 -14.24
CA ASP A 150 6.57 -4.89 -13.09
C ASP A 150 5.12 -5.30 -13.41
N PRO A 151 4.71 -6.58 -13.20
CA PRO A 151 3.37 -7.04 -13.56
C PRO A 151 2.23 -6.22 -12.93
N GLY A 152 2.42 -5.75 -11.70
CA GLY A 152 1.45 -4.90 -11.01
C GLY A 152 1.34 -3.48 -11.58
N VAL A 153 2.46 -2.91 -12.04
CA VAL A 153 2.47 -1.60 -12.72
C VAL A 153 1.81 -1.71 -14.09
N TRP A 154 2.09 -2.80 -14.80
CA TRP A 154 1.57 -3.05 -16.15
C TRP A 154 0.04 -3.12 -16.20
N LEU A 155 -0.63 -3.48 -15.10
CA LEU A 155 -2.10 -3.50 -15.02
C LEU A 155 -2.73 -2.09 -15.11
N GLY A 156 -1.96 -1.02 -14.85
CA GLY A 156 -2.46 0.36 -14.94
C GLY A 156 -3.06 0.69 -16.31
N GLY A 157 -4.31 1.17 -16.32
CA GLY A 157 -5.08 1.49 -17.53
C GLY A 157 -5.63 0.26 -18.27
N ARG A 158 -5.51 -0.94 -17.70
CA ARG A 158 -6.00 -2.21 -18.27
C ARG A 158 -7.10 -2.88 -17.46
N ILE A 159 -7.50 -2.25 -16.35
CA ILE A 159 -8.59 -2.73 -15.47
C ILE A 159 -9.89 -2.96 -16.27
N TRP A 160 -10.23 -2.08 -17.22
CA TRP A 160 -11.46 -2.19 -18.00
C TRP A 160 -11.33 -2.96 -19.32
N GLN A 161 -10.18 -3.58 -19.59
CA GLN A 161 -9.97 -4.31 -20.83
C GLN A 161 -10.39 -5.78 -20.67
N VAL A 162 -11.23 -6.28 -21.58
CA VAL A 162 -11.81 -7.63 -21.52
C VAL A 162 -10.74 -8.73 -21.46
N ASP A 163 -9.63 -8.56 -22.15
CA ASP A 163 -8.54 -9.55 -22.16
C ASP A 163 -7.61 -9.46 -20.95
N TYR A 164 -7.78 -8.43 -20.10
CA TYR A 164 -6.97 -8.19 -18.92
C TYR A 164 -7.85 -8.16 -17.68
N GLY A 165 -8.34 -6.99 -17.26
CA GLY A 165 -8.95 -6.85 -15.95
C GLY A 165 -10.15 -7.76 -15.68
N TYR A 166 -10.96 -8.07 -16.70
CA TYR A 166 -12.09 -9.02 -16.58
C TYR A 166 -11.67 -10.49 -16.46
N LYS A 167 -10.46 -10.86 -16.92
CA LYS A 167 -9.96 -12.25 -16.93
C LYS A 167 -8.94 -12.54 -15.85
N TRP A 168 -8.23 -11.53 -15.38
CA TRP A 168 -7.13 -11.72 -14.43
C TRP A 168 -7.67 -11.94 -13.03
N ARG A 169 -7.12 -12.94 -12.34
CA ARG A 169 -7.44 -13.33 -10.96
C ARG A 169 -6.21 -13.33 -10.05
N ASN A 170 -5.24 -12.49 -10.38
CA ASN A 170 -4.01 -12.35 -9.65
C ASN A 170 -3.47 -10.91 -9.77
N TYR A 171 -2.62 -10.55 -8.80
CA TYR A 171 -1.88 -9.30 -8.81
C TYR A 171 -0.56 -9.53 -8.09
N THR A 172 0.54 -9.11 -8.69
CA THR A 172 1.86 -9.16 -8.05
C THR A 172 2.18 -7.79 -7.48
N MET A 173 2.34 -7.72 -6.16
CA MET A 173 2.76 -6.49 -5.48
C MET A 173 4.15 -6.06 -5.98
N PRO A 174 4.32 -4.80 -6.41
CA PRO A 174 5.61 -4.26 -6.81
C PRO A 174 6.43 -3.79 -5.60
N GLY A 175 7.71 -3.51 -5.83
CA GLY A 175 8.65 -3.10 -4.78
C GLY A 175 9.15 -4.26 -3.92
N PRO A 176 9.85 -3.97 -2.81
CA PRO A 176 10.44 -5.00 -1.96
C PRO A 176 9.38 -5.76 -1.17
N LYS A 177 9.77 -6.88 -0.56
CA LYS A 177 8.92 -7.56 0.42
C LYS A 177 8.66 -6.66 1.63
N VAL A 178 7.54 -6.88 2.32
CA VAL A 178 7.31 -6.29 3.64
C VAL A 178 8.39 -6.78 4.60
N TRP A 179 9.08 -5.84 5.25
CA TRP A 179 9.99 -6.13 6.34
C TRP A 179 9.18 -6.37 7.61
N VAL A 180 9.32 -7.57 8.15
CA VAL A 180 8.81 -7.95 9.46
C VAL A 180 10.03 -8.30 10.31
N PRO A 181 10.27 -7.60 11.43
CA PRO A 181 11.31 -8.01 12.36
C PRO A 181 11.00 -9.42 12.85
N GLU A 182 11.97 -10.33 12.76
CA GLU A 182 11.81 -11.69 13.27
C GLU A 182 11.41 -11.63 14.76
N GLU A 183 10.35 -12.36 15.13
CA GLU A 183 9.97 -12.51 16.54
C GLU A 183 11.01 -13.43 17.22
N ASP A 184 11.56 -12.99 18.36
CA ASP A 184 12.34 -13.86 19.25
C ASP A 184 11.45 -14.91 19.93
#